data_AF-A0A534H6B4-F1
#
_entry.id   AF-A0A534H6B4-F1
#
_cell.length_a   1.000
_cell.length_b   1.000
_cell.length_c   1.000
_cell.angle_alpha   90.00
_cell.angle_beta   90.00
_cell.angle_gamma   90.00
#
_symmetry.space_group_name_H-M   'P 1'
#
loop_
_entity.id
_entity.type
_entity.pdbx_description
1 polymer ?
#
loop_
_entity_poly.entity_id
_entity_poly.type
_entity_poly.pdbx_seq_one_letter_code
_entity_poly.pdbx_strand_id
1 'polypeptide(L)'
;MLARQLQAVTRRHNPPHPGEILKDTVVRSDGGLSVTEFARRLGVSRVALSRVVTGRAAVSAELALRLAVALGGSAESWLRMQVSYDLWRAQRKRRPKILPLEPGRAV
;
A
#
# COMPACT_ATOMS: atom_id res chain seq x y z
N MET A 1 3.82 -15.42 -26.85
CA MET A 1 4.64 -14.27 -26.39
C MET A 1 3.76 -13.14 -25.84
N LEU A 2 2.97 -13.36 -24.77
CA LEU A 2 2.09 -12.33 -24.18
C LEU A 2 2.20 -12.20 -22.65
N ALA A 3 2.97 -13.05 -21.99
CA ALA A 3 3.14 -13.01 -20.53
C ALA A 3 4.29 -12.11 -20.05
N ARG A 4 5.03 -11.45 -20.97
CA ARG A 4 6.24 -10.67 -20.63
C ARG A 4 6.02 -9.15 -20.57
N GLN A 5 4.84 -8.64 -20.93
CA GLN A 5 4.63 -7.19 -21.07
C GLN A 5 3.88 -6.50 -19.91
N LEU A 6 3.86 -7.12 -18.73
CA LEU A 6 3.38 -6.53 -17.47
C LEU A 6 4.48 -6.44 -16.40
N GLN A 7 5.75 -6.38 -16.81
CA GLN A 7 6.88 -6.27 -15.87
C GLN A 7 7.61 -4.93 -16.03
N ALA A 8 6.98 -3.84 -15.58
CA ALA A 8 7.70 -2.60 -15.34
C ALA A 8 7.00 -1.70 -14.31
N VAL A 9 6.43 -2.26 -13.24
CA VAL A 9 6.30 -1.50 -11.99
C VAL A 9 7.48 -1.93 -11.15
N THR A 10 8.59 -1.17 -11.27
CA THR A 10 9.79 -1.20 -10.43
C THR A 10 9.76 -2.31 -9.38
N ARG A 11 10.33 -3.48 -9.71
CA ARG A 11 10.56 -4.54 -8.72
C ARG A 11 11.56 -4.01 -7.71
N ARG A 12 11.09 -3.27 -6.70
CA ARG A 12 11.87 -3.00 -5.49
C ARG A 12 12.03 -4.34 -4.79
N HIS A 13 13.27 -4.68 -4.43
CA HIS A 13 13.60 -5.94 -3.76
C HIS A 13 13.03 -6.02 -2.32
N ASN A 14 12.45 -4.94 -1.82
CA ASN A 14 11.68 -4.84 -0.58
C ASN A 14 10.90 -3.51 -0.60
N PRO A 15 9.70 -3.44 -1.22
CA PRO A 15 8.91 -2.22 -1.22
C PRO A 15 8.46 -1.89 0.21
N PRO A 16 8.61 -0.64 0.69
CA PRO A 16 8.18 -0.25 2.04
C PRO A 16 6.66 -0.20 2.13
N HIS A 17 6.11 -0.40 3.34
CA HIS A 17 4.68 -0.18 3.56
C HIS A 17 4.36 1.32 3.42
N PRO A 18 3.25 1.74 2.78
CA PRO A 18 2.92 3.15 2.65
C PRO A 18 2.83 3.87 4.00
N GLY A 19 2.36 3.17 5.04
CA GLY A 19 2.32 3.70 6.40
C GLY A 19 3.70 3.97 7.02
N GLU A 20 4.74 3.22 6.66
CA GLU A 20 6.12 3.50 7.10
C GLU A 20 6.61 4.81 6.47
N ILE A 21 6.29 5.04 5.18
CA ILE A 21 6.58 6.31 4.52
C ILE A 21 5.87 7.47 5.22
N LEU A 22 4.59 7.30 5.60
CA LEU A 22 3.85 8.32 6.36
C LEU A 22 4.49 8.59 7.73
N LYS A 23 5.03 7.56 8.40
CA LYS A 23 5.76 7.70 9.65
C LYS A 23 7.01 8.57 9.47
N ASP A 24 7.79 8.29 8.44
CA ASP A 24 9.10 8.94 8.26
C ASP A 24 9.01 10.35 7.65
N THR A 25 7.89 10.66 6.98
CA THR A 25 7.70 11.94 6.28
C THR A 25 6.73 12.90 6.96
N VAL A 26 5.64 12.40 7.56
CA VAL A 26 4.56 13.22 8.12
C VAL A 26 4.50 13.09 9.64
N VAL A 27 4.53 11.86 10.16
CA VAL A 27 4.37 11.56 11.59
C VAL A 27 5.71 11.39 12.28
N ARG A 28 6.49 12.47 12.29
CA ARG A 28 7.86 12.48 12.81
C ARG A 28 7.93 12.97 14.25
N SER A 29 8.82 12.39 15.03
CA SER A 29 9.08 12.80 16.41
C SER A 29 9.81 14.14 16.53
N ASP A 30 10.44 14.62 15.46
CA ASP A 30 11.29 15.81 15.41
C ASP A 30 10.64 16.98 14.65
N GLY A 31 9.37 17.28 14.96
CA GLY A 31 8.64 18.42 14.36
C GLY A 31 7.63 18.05 13.28
N GLY A 32 7.31 16.76 13.12
CA GLY A 32 6.18 16.29 12.33
C GLY A 32 4.84 16.38 13.08
N LEU A 33 3.76 15.98 12.41
CA LEU A 33 2.45 15.88 13.05
C LEU A 33 2.39 14.68 13.99
N SER A 34 1.66 14.81 15.10
CA SER A 34 1.27 13.63 15.87
C SER A 34 0.29 12.75 15.06
N VAL A 35 0.24 11.44 15.34
CA VAL A 35 -0.77 10.54 14.74
C VAL A 35 -2.19 11.07 14.99
N THR A 36 -2.42 11.65 16.17
CA THR A 36 -3.72 12.21 16.55
C THR A 36 -4.11 13.37 15.65
N GLU A 37 -3.19 14.33 15.46
CA GLU A 37 -3.45 15.51 14.62
C GLU A 37 -3.61 15.12 13.15
N PHE A 38 -2.78 14.22 12.65
CA PHE A 38 -2.91 13.76 11.26
C PHE A 38 -4.21 12.99 11.02
N ALA A 39 -4.63 12.14 11.96
CA ALA A 39 -5.91 11.43 11.89
C ALA A 39 -7.09 12.39 11.85
N ARG A 40 -7.05 13.44 12.68
CA ARG A 40 -8.06 14.50 12.70
C ARG A 40 -8.16 15.21 11.35
N ARG A 41 -7.03 15.59 10.74
CA ARG A 41 -7.00 16.23 9.41
C ARG A 41 -7.52 15.33 8.30
N LEU A 42 -7.25 14.02 8.39
CA LEU A 42 -7.76 13.02 7.45
C LEU A 42 -9.22 12.62 7.73
N GLY A 43 -9.82 13.07 8.84
CA GLY A 43 -11.17 12.67 9.23
C GLY A 43 -11.32 11.19 9.57
N VAL A 44 -10.25 10.52 10.02
CA VAL A 44 -10.26 9.10 10.40
C VAL A 44 -9.98 8.93 11.89
N SER A 45 -10.29 7.76 12.45
CA SER A 45 -9.94 7.49 13.83
C SER A 45 -8.42 7.40 14.01
N ARG A 46 -7.91 7.92 15.14
CA ARG A 46 -6.49 7.81 15.52
C ARG A 46 -6.02 6.35 15.51
N VAL A 47 -6.85 5.42 15.96
CA VAL A 47 -6.53 3.99 16.03
C VAL A 47 -6.36 3.40 14.62
N ALA A 48 -7.26 3.73 13.69
CA ALA A 48 -7.16 3.28 12.31
C ALA A 48 -5.87 3.80 11.65
N LEU A 49 -5.59 5.10 11.77
CA LEU A 49 -4.36 5.67 11.22
C LEU A 49 -3.11 5.09 11.87
N SER A 50 -3.09 4.88 13.20
CA SER A 50 -1.96 4.28 13.90
C SER A 50 -1.63 2.87 13.40
N ARG A 51 -2.67 2.04 13.14
CA ARG A 51 -2.47 0.70 12.57
C ARG A 51 -1.85 0.78 11.17
N VAL A 52 -2.25 1.75 10.35
CA VAL A 52 -1.66 1.97 9.03
C VAL A 52 -0.20 2.44 9.14
N VAL A 53 0.06 3.50 9.92
CA VAL A 53 1.40 4.09 10.12
C VAL A 53 2.40 3.07 10.69
N THR A 54 1.93 2.09 11.47
CA THR A 54 2.77 1.03 12.01
C THR A 54 2.82 -0.24 11.15
N GLY A 55 2.30 -0.22 9.93
CA GLY A 55 2.34 -1.35 9.00
C GLY A 55 1.42 -2.52 9.36
N ARG A 56 0.53 -2.34 10.34
CA ARG A 56 -0.40 -3.36 10.85
C ARG A 56 -1.73 -3.40 10.11
N ALA A 57 -2.06 -2.35 9.35
CA ALA A 57 -3.22 -2.29 8.47
C ALA A 57 -2.82 -1.68 7.13
N ALA A 58 -3.46 -2.14 6.06
CA ALA A 58 -3.27 -1.61 4.72
C ALA A 58 -3.90 -0.22 4.56
N VAL A 59 -3.37 0.56 3.62
CA VAL A 59 -4.08 1.74 3.10
C VAL A 59 -5.29 1.28 2.29
N SER A 60 -6.50 1.64 2.75
CA SER A 60 -7.75 1.42 2.00
C SER A 60 -7.91 2.45 0.88
N ALA A 61 -8.82 2.19 -0.07
CA ALA A 61 -9.13 3.14 -1.14
C ALA A 61 -9.63 4.50 -0.59
N GLU A 62 -10.51 4.46 0.42
CA GLU A 62 -11.01 5.65 1.12
C GLU A 62 -9.87 6.45 1.77
N LEU A 63 -8.94 5.77 2.45
CA LEU A 63 -7.77 6.43 3.03
C LEU A 63 -6.85 6.99 1.94
N ALA A 64 -6.67 6.29 0.82
CA ALA A 64 -5.86 6.76 -0.30
C ALA A 64 -6.40 8.05 -0.92
N LEU A 65 -7.73 8.18 -1.07
CA LEU A 65 -8.37 9.42 -1.50
C LEU A 65 -8.09 10.58 -0.53
N ARG A 66 -8.23 10.33 0.78
CA ARG A 66 -7.95 11.33 1.81
C ARG A 66 -6.48 11.75 1.84
N LEU A 67 -5.57 10.80 1.67
CA LEU A 67 -4.12 11.06 1.58
C LEU A 67 -3.77 11.89 0.34
N ALA A 68 -4.40 11.62 -0.81
CA ALA A 68 -4.20 12.41 -2.02
C ALA A 68 -4.63 13.87 -1.84
N VAL A 69 -5.77 14.11 -1.17
CA VAL A 69 -6.22 15.47 -0.83
C VAL A 69 -5.27 16.14 0.17
N ALA A 70 -4.82 15.42 1.20
CA ALA A 70 -4.03 16.01 2.28
C ALA A 70 -2.54 16.25 1.94
N LEU A 71 -1.95 15.38 1.11
CA LEU A 71 -0.51 15.35 0.86
C LEU A 71 -0.15 15.49 -0.64
N GLY A 72 -1.15 15.54 -1.52
CA GLY A 72 -0.95 15.48 -2.96
C GLY A 72 -0.69 14.07 -3.51
N GLY A 73 -0.33 14.00 -4.79
CA GLY A 73 -0.28 12.74 -5.54
C GLY A 73 -1.66 12.25 -5.97
N SER A 74 -1.79 10.96 -6.28
CA SER A 74 -3.09 10.33 -6.61
C SER A 74 -3.41 9.17 -5.67
N ALA A 75 -4.70 8.86 -5.50
CA ALA A 75 -5.12 7.71 -4.71
C ALA A 75 -4.57 6.39 -5.29
N GLU A 76 -4.50 6.27 -6.61
CA GLU A 76 -3.90 5.13 -7.31
C GLU A 76 -2.40 4.99 -6.98
N SER A 77 -1.68 6.10 -6.79
CA SER A 77 -0.27 6.05 -6.43
C SER A 77 -0.06 5.45 -5.03
N TRP A 78 -0.89 5.84 -4.06
CA TRP A 78 -0.92 5.25 -2.71
C TRP A 78 -1.30 3.77 -2.73
N LEU A 79 -2.33 3.41 -3.49
CA LEU A 79 -2.77 2.02 -3.64
C LEU A 79 -1.73 1.16 -4.37
N ARG A 80 -1.04 1.68 -5.38
CA ARG A 80 0.04 0.96 -6.06
C ARG A 80 1.20 0.63 -5.11
N MET A 81 1.51 1.55 -4.20
CA MET A 81 2.52 1.34 -3.18
C MET A 81 2.09 0.23 -2.20
N GLN A 82 0.81 0.26 -1.77
CA GLN A 82 0.22 -0.80 -0.94
C GLN A 82 0.26 -2.16 -1.64
N VAL A 83 -0.21 -2.24 -2.88
CA VAL A 83 -0.21 -3.47 -3.69
C VAL A 83 1.22 -4.01 -3.86
N SER A 84 2.20 -3.14 -4.08
CA SER A 84 3.60 -3.56 -4.20
C SER A 84 4.10 -4.22 -2.91
N TYR A 85 3.82 -3.61 -1.76
CA TYR A 85 4.13 -4.18 -0.44
C TYR A 85 3.42 -5.52 -0.20
N ASP A 86 2.12 -5.59 -0.47
CA ASP A 86 1.32 -6.79 -0.23
C ASP A 86 1.74 -7.95 -1.13
N LEU A 87 2.01 -7.69 -2.42
CA LEU A 87 2.53 -8.68 -3.36
C LEU A 87 3.90 -9.20 -2.92
N TRP A 88 4.81 -8.31 -2.51
CA TRP A 88 6.12 -8.72 -2.01
C TRP A 88 6.00 -9.62 -0.76
N ARG A 89 5.12 -9.27 0.19
CA ARG A 89 4.87 -10.12 1.37
C ARG A 89 4.24 -11.46 1.00
N ALA A 90 3.28 -11.46 0.08
CA ALA A 90 2.59 -12.67 -0.35
C ALA A 90 3.50 -13.62 -1.14
N GLN A 91 4.47 -13.10 -1.90
CA GLN A 91 5.47 -13.91 -2.62
C GLN A 91 6.38 -14.71 -1.70
N ARG A 92 6.57 -14.27 -0.45
CA ARG A 92 7.43 -14.95 0.55
C ARG A 92 6.72 -16.08 1.29
N LYS A 93 5.41 -16.22 1.11
CA LYS A 93 4.62 -17.31 1.71
C LYS A 93 4.67 -18.53 0.81
N ARG A 94 4.67 -19.73 1.39
CA ARG A 94 4.50 -20.98 0.63
C ARG A 94 3.13 -20.97 -0.05
N ARG A 95 3.10 -21.38 -1.31
CA ARG A 95 1.87 -21.49 -2.12
C ARG A 95 1.50 -22.96 -2.32
N PRO A 96 0.21 -23.29 -2.37
CA PRO A 96 -0.22 -24.61 -2.84
C PRO A 96 0.18 -24.77 -4.32
N LYS A 97 0.13 -26.02 -4.83
CA LYS A 97 0.29 -26.28 -6.26
C LYS A 97 -0.83 -25.55 -7.02
N ILE A 98 -0.47 -24.58 -7.83
CA ILE A 98 -1.41 -23.83 -8.69
C ILE A 98 -1.45 -24.56 -10.04
N LEU A 99 -2.64 -24.96 -10.47
CA LEU A 99 -2.88 -25.48 -11.82
C LEU A 99 -3.27 -24.29 -12.71
N PRO A 100 -2.48 -23.95 -13.73
CA PRO A 100 -2.84 -22.89 -14.68
C PRO A 100 -4.16 -23.22 -15.38
N LEU A 101 -4.96 -22.19 -15.65
CA LEU A 101 -6.09 -22.33 -16.55
C LEU A 101 -5.53 -22.41 -17.98
N GLU A 102 -5.83 -23.50 -18.68
CA GLU A 102 -5.46 -23.64 -20.10
C GLU A 102 -6.18 -22.55 -20.91
N PRO A 103 -5.45 -21.67 -21.61
CA PRO A 103 -6.08 -20.69 -22.48
C PRO A 103 -6.76 -21.43 -23.65
N GLY A 104 -8.10 -21.46 -23.68
CA GLY A 104 -8.86 -21.95 -24.84
C GLY A 104 -9.77 -23.16 -24.64
N ARG A 105 -9.93 -23.70 -23.42
CA ARG A 105 -11.06 -24.58 -23.08
C ARG A 105 -12.04 -23.83 -22.17
N ALA A 106 -12.69 -22.81 -22.71
CA ALA A 106 -14.01 -22.45 -22.21
C ALA A 106 -15.01 -23.38 -22.91
N VAL A 107 -15.86 -24.02 -22.10
CA VAL A 107 -17.08 -24.72 -22.50
C VAL A 107 -17.98 -23.85 -23.36
#